data_AF-A0A6N7ZNP3-F1
#
_entry.id   AF-A0A6N7ZNP3-F1
#
_cell.length_a   1.000
_cell.length_b   1.000
_cell.length_c   1.000
_cell.angle_alpha   90.00
_cell.angle_beta   90.00
_cell.angle_gamma   90.00
#
_symmetry.space_group_name_H-M   'P 1'
#
loop_
_entity.id
_entity.type
_entity.pdbx_description
1 polymer ?
#
loop_
_entity_poly.entity_id
_entity_poly.type
_entity_poly.pdbx_seq_one_letter_code
_entity_poly.pdbx_strand_id
1 'polypeptide(L)' 'LNVHKSPRAARAIGERGASVLFLPRYAPDLNPIEKAISKLKALLRQAKARTYDDLWKAIGHVCDQFTPHECWNYFKATQ' A
#
# COMPACT_ATOMS: atom_id res chain seq x y z
N LEU A 1 2.93 -5.79 -20.60
CA LEU A 1 4.00 -6.46 -19.81
C LEU A 1 3.41 -6.98 -18.50
N ASN A 2 3.67 -8.23 -18.10
CA ASN A 2 3.12 -8.80 -16.86
C ASN A 2 4.10 -8.60 -15.68
N VAL A 3 4.35 -7.34 -15.33
CA VAL A 3 5.43 -6.92 -14.41
C VAL A 3 5.30 -7.47 -12.99
N HIS A 4 4.09 -7.87 -12.58
CA HIS A 4 3.82 -8.40 -11.24
C HIS A 4 3.82 -9.92 -11.15
N LYS A 5 3.99 -10.66 -12.26
CA LYS A 5 4.00 -12.14 -12.26
C LYS A 5 5.37 -12.74 -12.57
N SER A 6 6.42 -12.16 -11.99
CA SER A 6 7.79 -12.67 -12.14
C SER A 6 7.97 -14.01 -11.39
N PRO A 7 8.35 -15.11 -12.08
CA PRO A 7 8.64 -16.38 -11.41
C PRO A 7 9.80 -16.28 -10.41
N ARG A 8 10.79 -15.42 -10.70
CA ARG A 8 11.92 -15.15 -9.81
C ARG A 8 11.44 -14.51 -8.50
N ALA A 9 10.54 -13.53 -8.58
CA ALA A 9 9.99 -12.89 -7.39
C ALA A 9 9.16 -13.87 -6.56
N ALA A 10 8.30 -14.67 -7.21
CA ALA A 10 7.49 -15.69 -6.51
C ALA A 10 8.37 -16.72 -5.77
N ARG A 11 9.48 -17.17 -6.38
CA ARG A 11 10.43 -18.07 -5.74
C ARG A 11 11.10 -17.44 -4.52
N ALA A 12 11.61 -16.22 -4.64
CA ALA A 12 12.27 -15.51 -3.55
C ALA A 12 11.32 -15.29 -2.35
N ILE A 13 10.03 -15.05 -2.60
CA ILE A 13 9.00 -14.95 -1.57
C ILE A 13 8.74 -16.32 -0.91
N GLY A 14 8.65 -17.39 -1.72
CA GLY A 14 8.49 -18.76 -1.24
C GLY A 14 9.64 -19.26 -0.36
N GLU A 15 10.89 -18.89 -0.69
CA GLU A 15 12.09 -19.19 0.11
C GLU A 15 12.03 -18.58 1.53
N ARG A 16 11.16 -17.59 1.76
CA ARG A 16 10.91 -16.98 3.07
C ARG A 16 9.67 -17.55 3.79
N GLY A 17 9.04 -18.59 3.23
CA GLY A 17 7.83 -19.21 3.79
C GLY A 17 6.55 -18.41 3.54
N ALA A 18 6.57 -17.44 2.61
CA ALA A 18 5.40 -16.65 2.23
C ALA A 18 4.87 -17.06 0.84
N SER A 19 3.65 -16.63 0.52
CA SER A 19 3.02 -16.87 -0.78
C SER A 19 2.56 -15.54 -1.42
N VAL A 20 2.40 -15.56 -2.74
CA VAL A 20 1.89 -14.41 -3.49
C VAL A 20 0.40 -14.61 -3.74
N LEU A 21 -0.42 -13.68 -3.23
CA LEU A 21 -1.84 -13.61 -3.54
C LEU A 21 -2.05 -12.68 -4.74
N PHE A 22 -2.49 -13.24 -5.87
CA PHE A 22 -2.85 -12.45 -7.05
C PHE A 22 -4.32 -12.10 -7.04
N LEU A 23 -4.63 -10.81 -7.17
CA LEU A 23 -6.00 -10.34 -7.29
C LEU A 23 -6.50 -10.43 -8.73
N PRO A 24 -7.81 -10.65 -8.95
CA PRO A 24 -8.45 -10.44 -10.23
C PRO A 24 -8.16 -9.05 -10.80
N ARG A 25 -8.15 -8.93 -12.13
CA ARG A 25 -7.92 -7.64 -12.79
C ARG A 25 -9.06 -6.67 -12.46
N TYR A 26 -8.72 -5.40 -12.22
CA TYR A 26 -9.68 -4.32 -11.92
C TYR A 26 -10.54 -4.58 -10.68
N ALA A 27 -10.02 -5.32 -9.70
CA ALA A 27 -10.69 -5.56 -8.41
C ALA A 27 -10.00 -4.79 -7.26
N PRO A 28 -10.03 -3.44 -7.27
CA PRO A 28 -9.39 -2.64 -6.23
C PRO A 28 -10.04 -2.88 -4.86
N ASP A 29 -11.31 -3.25 -4.82
CA ASP A 29 -12.05 -3.52 -3.58
C ASP A 29 -11.54 -4.75 -2.82
N LEU A 30 -10.76 -5.61 -3.49
CA LEU A 30 -10.10 -6.78 -2.90
C LEU A 30 -8.68 -6.46 -2.37
N ASN A 31 -8.24 -5.20 -2.49
CA ASN A 31 -6.92 -4.77 -2.06
C ASN A 31 -6.99 -3.84 -0.83
N PRO A 32 -6.60 -4.32 0.37
CA PRO A 32 -6.75 -3.55 1.61
C PRO A 32 -5.96 -2.22 1.59
N ILE A 33 -4.90 -2.13 0.79
CA ILE A 33 -4.06 -0.93 0.74
C ILE A 33 -4.75 0.27 0.09
N GLU A 34 -5.80 0.07 -0.72
CA GLU A 34 -6.45 1.16 -1.47
C GLU A 34 -7.07 2.20 -0.53
N LYS A 35 -7.68 1.74 0.58
CA LYS A 35 -8.22 2.63 1.63
C LYS A 35 -7.11 3.42 2.32
N ALA A 36 -6.00 2.76 2.64
CA ALA A 36 -4.83 3.42 3.24
C ALA A 36 -4.23 4.48 2.31
N ILE A 37 -4.08 4.15 1.02
CA ILE A 37 -3.55 5.07 -0.01
C ILE A 37 -4.49 6.27 -0.21
N SER A 38 -5.81 6.07 -0.12
CA SER A 38 -6.77 7.18 -0.19
C SER A 38 -6.54 8.20 0.94
N LYS A 39 -6.42 7.73 2.19
CA LYS A 39 -6.08 8.58 3.35
C LYS A 39 -4.72 9.24 3.20
N LEU A 40 -3.69 8.47 2.83
CA LEU A 40 -2.33 8.98 2.58
C LEU A 40 -2.35 10.14 1.59
N LYS A 41 -2.99 9.96 0.43
CA LYS A 41 -3.10 11.00 -0.60
C LYS A 41 -3.86 12.23 -0.11
N ALA A 42 -4.91 12.07 0.70
CA ALA A 42 -5.64 13.20 1.27
C ALA A 42 -4.73 14.06 2.17
N LEU A 43 -3.99 13.43 3.08
CA LEU A 43 -3.08 14.11 4.00
C LEU A 43 -1.90 14.77 3.27
N LEU A 44 -1.33 14.10 2.27
CA LEU A 44 -0.26 14.67 1.45
C LEU A 44 -0.72 15.89 0.64
N ARG A 45 -1.95 15.88 0.11
CA ARG A 45 -2.52 17.06 -0.55
C ARG A 45 -2.70 18.23 0.43
N GLN A 46 -3.05 17.95 1.68
CA GLN A 46 -3.15 18.95 2.73
C GLN A 46 -1.78 19.54 3.11
N ALA A 47 -0.71 18.73 3.08
CA ALA A 47 0.65 19.18 3.37
C ALA A 47 1.23 20.16 2.33
N LYS A 48 0.69 20.19 1.10
CA LYS A 48 1.05 21.14 0.02
C LYS A 48 2.57 21.24 -0.27
N ALA A 49 3.31 20.15 -0.09
CA ALA A 49 4.74 20.11 -0.41
C ALA A 49 5.00 20.49 -1.88
N ARG A 50 6.05 21.29 -2.12
CA ARG A 50 6.42 21.79 -3.46
C ARG A 50 7.77 21.31 -3.95
N THR A 51 8.50 20.58 -3.11
CA THR A 51 9.78 19.95 -3.45
C THR A 51 9.69 18.44 -3.21
N TYR A 52 10.61 17.70 -3.82
CA TYR A 52 10.73 16.26 -3.61
C TYR A 52 11.06 15.94 -2.14
N ASP A 53 12.03 16.66 -1.56
CA ASP A 53 12.47 16.44 -0.18
C ASP A 53 11.36 16.73 0.83
N ASP A 54 10.58 17.79 0.61
CA ASP A 54 9.44 18.10 1.47
C ASP A 54 8.33 17.07 1.34
N LEU A 55 8.09 16.55 0.13
CA LEU A 55 7.14 15.44 -0.08
C LEU A 55 7.61 14.19 0.66
N TRP A 56 8.90 13.88 0.63
CA TRP A 56 9.45 12.69 1.28
C TRP A 56 9.35 12.76 2.80
N LYS A 57 9.65 13.92 3.39
CA LYS A 57 9.41 14.19 4.82
C LYS A 57 7.92 14.11 5.17
N ALA A 58 7.05 14.70 4.34
CA ALA A 58 5.61 14.64 4.56
C ALA A 58 5.07 13.20 4.52
N ILE A 59 5.58 12.36 3.63
CA ILE A 59 5.22 10.93 3.58
C ILE A 59 5.58 10.23 4.88
N GLY A 60 6.80 10.45 5.42
CA GLY A 60 7.19 9.92 6.72
C GLY A 60 6.22 10.32 7.84
N HIS A 61 5.99 11.63 7.99
CA HIS A 61 5.08 12.16 9.01
C HIS A 61 3.64 11.66 8.88
N VAL A 62 3.15 11.45 7.65
CA VAL A 62 1.80 10.92 7.43
C VAL A 62 1.75 9.42 7.74
N CYS A 63 2.78 8.65 7.39
CA CYS A 63 2.87 7.23 7.75
C CYS A 63 2.82 7.01 9.27
N ASP A 64 3.42 7.89 10.06
CA ASP A 64 3.39 7.83 11.53
C ASP A 64 1.97 8.01 12.12
N GLN A 65 1.01 8.50 11.33
CA GLN A 65 -0.38 8.68 11.76
C GLN A 65 -1.26 7.43 11.56
N PHE A 66 -0.74 6.37 10.94
CA PHE A 66 -1.47 5.12 10.76
C PHE A 66 -1.29 4.23 11.99
N THR A 67 -2.38 3.98 12.70
CA THR A 67 -2.33 3.08 13.86
C THR A 67 -2.48 1.63 13.42
N PRO A 68 -1.90 0.65 14.17
CA PRO A 68 -2.12 -0.77 13.88
C PRO A 68 -3.60 -1.16 13.85
N HIS A 69 -4.41 -0.58 14.74
CA HIS A 69 -5.85 -0.83 14.80
C HIS A 69 -6.56 -0.35 13.52
N GLU A 70 -6.25 0.85 13.06
CA GLU A 70 -6.78 1.38 11.80
C GLU A 70 -6.37 0.52 10.60
N CYS A 71 -5.09 0.14 10.52
CA CYS A 71 -4.60 -0.74 9.46
C CYS A 71 -5.37 -2.07 9.44
N TRP A 72 -5.62 -2.68 10.61
CA TRP A 72 -6.40 -3.90 10.72
C TRP A 72 -7.84 -3.74 10.21
N ASN A 73 -8.45 -2.57 10.43
CA ASN A 73 -9.79 -2.29 9.91
C ASN A 73 -9.83 -2.22 8.37
N TYR A 74 -8.75 -1.83 7.71
CA TYR A 74 -8.68 -1.89 6.24
C TYR A 74 -8.72 -3.34 5.72
N PHE A 75 -8.01 -4.27 6.38
CA PHE A 75 -8.07 -5.69 6.06
C PHE A 75 -9.49 -6.25 6.27
N LYS A 76 -10.12 -5.93 7.39
CA LYS A 76 -11.51 -6.39 7.68
C LYS A 76 -12.54 -5.85 6.69
N ALA A 77 -12.34 -4.66 6.17
CA ALA A 77 -13.25 -4.00 5.23
C ALA A 77 -13.00 -4.39 3.77
N THR A 78 -12.03 -5.26 3.50
CA THR A 78 -11.77 -5.83 2.18
C THR A 78 -12.67 -7.03 1.98
N GLN A 79 -13.36 -7.11 0.84
CA GLN A 79 -14.27 -8.22 0.51
C GLN A 79 -13.54 -9.44 -0.03
#